data_AF-A0A2A2T6C6-F1
#
_entry.id   AF-A0A2A2T6C6-F1
#
_cell.length_a   1.000
_cell.length_b   1.000
_cell.length_c   1.000
_cell.angle_alpha   90.00
_cell.angle_beta   90.00
_cell.angle_gamma   90.00
#
_symmetry.space_group_name_H-M   'P 1'
#
loop_
_entity.id
_entity.type
_entity.pdbx_description
1 polymer ?
#
loop_
_entity_poly.entity_id
_entity_poly.type
_entity_poly.pdbx_seq_one_letter_code
_entity_poly.pdbx_strand_id
1 'polypeptide(L)'
;MSNPDGFGPSDAQLRRALREVLDELVGDEAMRRRCAAVETLVVRRLNNPREAAKALLVALNSCAWWDWPAWEAFARAEGYDTLEEIERRYERIKLADVLAKASKDELGQALDVLGIEFKRSQTKAALGELLQRAGRGQARDALDGVVRRLRDGDVRKCREKMALFIASRAASKAINALRYEQLLQPDFMAHYGQWGFVCHAEISGRHCPHKKLRGKTLPASEAQRAWPQLPCQWLTCAGHISAR
;
A
#
# COMPACT_ATOMS: atom_id res chain seq x y z
N MET A 1 -0.84 4.41 -26.51
CA MET A 1 0.24 5.40 -26.70
C MET A 1 1.50 4.81 -26.12
N SER A 2 2.48 4.61 -26.99
CA SER A 2 3.76 3.94 -26.74
C SER A 2 4.70 4.87 -25.96
N ASN A 3 5.46 4.32 -25.02
CA ASN A 3 6.43 5.07 -24.21
C ASN A 3 7.51 5.67 -25.13
N PRO A 4 7.81 6.98 -25.09
CA PRO A 4 8.57 7.67 -26.15
C PRO A 4 10.01 7.17 -26.37
N ASP A 5 10.58 6.42 -25.42
CA ASP A 5 11.99 6.03 -25.48
C ASP A 5 12.23 4.50 -25.57
N GLY A 6 11.21 3.64 -25.57
CA GLY A 6 11.41 2.18 -25.69
C GLY A 6 12.21 1.49 -24.56
N PHE A 7 12.74 2.21 -23.57
CA PHE A 7 13.58 1.68 -22.47
C PHE A 7 12.82 1.23 -21.20
N GLY A 8 11.57 0.79 -21.35
CA GLY A 8 10.73 0.32 -20.24
C GLY A 8 10.38 -1.17 -20.35
N PRO A 9 9.98 -1.84 -19.26
CA PRO A 9 9.57 -3.24 -19.32
C PRO A 9 8.39 -3.42 -20.27
N SER A 10 8.41 -4.50 -21.06
CA SER A 10 7.29 -4.86 -21.93
C SER A 10 6.03 -5.21 -21.14
N ASP A 11 4.87 -5.11 -21.77
CA ASP A 11 3.60 -5.56 -21.19
C ASP A 11 3.69 -7.02 -20.70
N ALA A 12 4.39 -7.90 -21.42
CA ALA A 12 4.59 -9.29 -21.02
C ALA A 12 5.42 -9.42 -19.72
N GLN A 13 6.50 -8.64 -19.60
CA GLN A 13 7.33 -8.60 -18.39
C GLN A 13 6.56 -8.03 -17.19
N LEU A 14 5.78 -6.97 -17.40
CA LEU A 14 4.93 -6.36 -16.37
C LEU A 14 3.84 -7.34 -15.90
N ARG A 15 3.21 -8.08 -16.82
CA ARG A 15 2.20 -9.09 -16.49
C ARG A 15 2.79 -10.23 -15.68
N ARG A 16 3.92 -10.77 -16.12
CA ARG A 16 4.63 -11.83 -15.42
C ARG A 16 5.01 -11.41 -14.00
N ALA A 17 5.62 -10.24 -13.86
CA ALA A 17 6.03 -9.70 -12.57
C ALA A 17 4.84 -9.50 -11.62
N LEU A 18 3.71 -9.00 -12.12
CA LEU A 18 2.49 -8.85 -11.32
C LEU A 18 1.94 -10.21 -10.88
N ARG A 19 1.90 -11.22 -11.77
CA ARG A 19 1.47 -12.58 -11.41
C ARG A 19 2.34 -13.19 -10.33
N GLU A 20 3.66 -13.15 -10.49
CA GLU A 20 4.60 -13.68 -9.49
C GLU A 20 4.39 -13.03 -8.12
N VAL A 21 4.18 -11.71 -8.06
CA VAL A 21 3.89 -11.01 -6.80
C VAL A 21 2.55 -11.42 -6.21
N LEU A 22 1.51 -11.56 -7.03
CA LEU A 22 0.20 -12.00 -6.55
C LEU A 22 0.23 -13.46 -6.07
N ASP A 23 0.96 -14.34 -6.76
CA ASP A 23 1.13 -15.74 -6.38
C ASP A 23 1.90 -15.87 -5.05
N GLU A 24 2.97 -15.10 -4.86
CA GLU A 24 3.73 -15.01 -3.60
C GLU A 24 2.85 -14.59 -2.41
N LEU A 25 1.84 -13.74 -2.67
CA LEU A 25 1.01 -13.15 -1.62
C LEU A 25 -0.23 -13.98 -1.29
N VAL A 26 -0.72 -14.79 -2.22
CA VAL A 26 -2.01 -15.46 -2.06
C VAL A 26 -1.91 -16.98 -1.86
N GLY A 27 -0.97 -17.68 -2.51
CA GLY A 27 -0.79 -19.13 -2.32
C GLY A 27 -1.97 -20.05 -2.75
N ASP A 28 -3.13 -19.53 -3.13
CA ASP A 28 -4.34 -20.28 -3.51
C ASP A 28 -4.67 -20.18 -5.02
N GLU A 29 -4.93 -21.33 -5.63
CA GLU A 29 -5.29 -21.50 -7.05
C GLU A 29 -6.62 -20.83 -7.43
N ALA A 30 -7.61 -20.78 -6.53
CA ALA A 30 -8.86 -20.05 -6.74
C ALA A 30 -8.62 -18.55 -6.92
N MET A 31 -7.53 -18.02 -6.36
CA MET A 31 -7.18 -16.62 -6.48
C MET A 31 -6.50 -16.27 -7.79
N ARG A 32 -5.77 -17.20 -8.40
CA ARG A 32 -5.07 -16.97 -9.67
C ARG A 32 -6.04 -16.55 -10.79
N ARG A 33 -7.26 -17.13 -10.80
CA ARG A 33 -8.31 -16.76 -11.78
C ARG A 33 -8.82 -15.32 -11.58
N ARG A 34 -8.89 -14.84 -10.34
CA ARG A 34 -9.30 -13.46 -10.03
C ARG A 34 -8.18 -12.46 -10.31
N CYS A 35 -6.93 -12.88 -10.11
CA CYS A 35 -5.74 -12.10 -10.46
C CYS A 35 -5.65 -11.80 -11.96
N ALA A 36 -6.18 -12.65 -12.85
CA ALA A 36 -6.19 -12.39 -14.29
C ALA A 36 -7.03 -11.14 -14.68
N ALA A 37 -8.15 -10.91 -13.98
CA ALA A 37 -8.97 -9.71 -14.19
C ALA A 37 -8.26 -8.45 -13.66
N VAL A 38 -7.60 -8.57 -12.50
CA VAL A 38 -6.76 -7.53 -11.91
C VAL A 38 -5.60 -7.18 -12.85
N GLU A 39 -4.93 -8.17 -13.42
CA GLU A 39 -3.79 -8.02 -14.32
C GLU A 39 -4.14 -7.15 -15.53
N THR A 40 -5.30 -7.38 -16.16
CA THR A 40 -5.75 -6.62 -17.33
C THR A 40 -5.96 -5.14 -17.01
N LEU A 41 -6.40 -4.81 -15.79
CA LEU A 41 -6.64 -3.44 -15.34
C LEU A 41 -5.39 -2.73 -14.83
N VAL A 42 -4.43 -3.47 -14.28
CA VAL A 42 -3.28 -2.91 -13.56
C VAL A 42 -2.03 -2.84 -14.43
N VAL A 43 -1.81 -3.81 -15.32
CA VAL A 43 -0.52 -3.94 -16.03
C VAL A 43 -0.12 -2.69 -16.80
N ARG A 44 -1.07 -2.08 -17.53
CA ARG A 44 -0.82 -0.89 -18.36
C ARG A 44 -0.53 0.37 -17.54
N ARG A 45 -0.70 0.30 -16.22
CA ARG A 45 -0.49 1.39 -15.26
C ARG A 45 0.72 1.16 -14.37
N LEU A 46 1.41 0.01 -14.47
CA LEU A 46 2.55 -0.32 -13.60
C LEU A 46 3.77 0.57 -13.81
N ASN A 47 3.86 1.27 -14.94
CA ASN A 47 4.81 2.37 -15.15
C ASN A 47 4.59 3.56 -14.20
N ASN A 48 3.38 3.70 -13.63
CA ASN A 48 3.05 4.64 -12.58
C ASN A 48 2.48 3.89 -11.36
N PRO A 49 3.32 3.52 -10.37
CA PRO A 49 2.89 2.73 -9.22
C PRO A 49 1.69 3.31 -8.46
N ARG A 50 1.51 4.63 -8.44
CA ARG A 50 0.35 5.27 -7.78
C ARG A 50 -0.95 5.06 -8.57
N GLU A 51 -0.91 5.07 -9.89
CA GLU A 51 -2.06 4.77 -10.74
C GLU A 51 -2.38 3.27 -10.76
N ALA A 52 -1.34 2.42 -10.82
CA ALA A 52 -1.49 0.99 -10.65
C ALA A 52 -2.11 0.65 -9.29
N ALA A 53 -1.66 1.30 -8.20
CA ALA A 53 -2.23 1.11 -6.86
C ALA A 53 -3.72 1.47 -6.80
N LYS A 54 -4.14 2.58 -7.42
CA LYS A 54 -5.56 2.96 -7.51
C LYS A 54 -6.37 1.93 -8.27
N ALA A 55 -5.87 1.47 -9.42
CA ALA A 55 -6.54 0.44 -10.22
C ALA A 55 -6.63 -0.90 -9.47
N LEU A 56 -5.57 -1.26 -8.76
CA LEU A 56 -5.48 -2.46 -7.95
C LEU A 56 -6.48 -2.41 -6.79
N LEU A 57 -6.55 -1.27 -6.07
CA LEU A 57 -7.53 -1.05 -5.02
C LEU A 57 -8.96 -1.19 -5.54
N VAL A 58 -9.29 -0.58 -6.68
CA VAL A 58 -10.62 -0.70 -7.30
C VAL A 58 -10.92 -2.15 -7.67
N ALA A 59 -9.97 -2.84 -8.31
CA ALA A 59 -10.15 -4.21 -8.77
C ALA A 59 -10.35 -5.20 -7.60
N LEU A 60 -9.87 -4.86 -6.41
CA LEU A 60 -9.86 -5.74 -5.25
C LEU A 60 -10.83 -5.29 -4.13
N ASN A 61 -11.49 -4.14 -4.30
CA ASN A 61 -12.41 -3.60 -3.30
C ASN A 61 -13.62 -4.52 -3.00
N SER A 62 -13.99 -5.40 -3.94
CA SER A 62 -15.07 -6.39 -3.79
C SER A 62 -14.58 -7.77 -3.32
N CYS A 63 -13.28 -7.92 -3.07
CA CYS A 63 -12.71 -9.20 -2.69
C CYS A 63 -12.75 -9.35 -1.16
N ALA A 64 -13.67 -10.20 -0.67
CA ALA A 64 -13.83 -10.49 0.75
C ALA A 64 -12.57 -11.08 1.43
N TRP A 65 -11.60 -11.55 0.64
CA TRP A 65 -10.31 -12.13 1.05
C TRP A 65 -9.15 -11.14 0.92
N TRP A 66 -9.42 -9.84 0.76
CA TRP A 66 -8.40 -8.78 0.63
C TRP A 66 -7.53 -8.59 1.90
N ASP A 67 -7.66 -9.50 2.86
CA ASP A 67 -6.88 -9.59 4.09
C ASP A 67 -5.80 -10.66 3.88
N TRP A 68 -4.70 -10.28 3.21
CA TRP A 68 -3.66 -11.22 2.78
C TRP A 68 -2.71 -11.58 3.94
N PRO A 69 -2.61 -12.86 4.35
CA PRO A 69 -1.77 -13.25 5.49
C PRO A 69 -0.29 -12.88 5.33
N ALA A 70 0.25 -13.01 4.11
CA ALA A 70 1.62 -12.61 3.80
C ALA A 70 1.84 -11.09 3.96
N TRP A 71 0.79 -10.30 3.72
CA TRP A 71 0.84 -8.86 3.95
C TRP A 71 0.72 -8.52 5.43
N GLU A 72 -0.14 -9.18 6.19
CA GLU A 72 -0.25 -8.93 7.63
C GLU A 72 1.07 -9.23 8.34
N ALA A 73 1.75 -10.31 7.94
CA ALA A 73 3.10 -10.62 8.38
C ALA A 73 4.10 -9.48 8.02
N PHE A 74 4.01 -8.93 6.81
CA PHE A 74 4.85 -7.82 6.37
C PHE A 74 4.56 -6.50 7.12
N ALA A 75 3.28 -6.11 7.22
CA ALA A 75 2.84 -4.92 7.93
C ALA A 75 3.35 -4.95 9.37
N ARG A 76 3.19 -6.08 10.06
CA ARG A 76 3.70 -6.30 11.41
C ARG A 76 5.23 -6.15 11.47
N ALA A 77 5.97 -6.73 10.52
CA ALA A 77 7.43 -6.61 10.45
C ALA A 77 7.91 -5.16 10.23
N GLU A 78 7.12 -4.34 9.53
CA GLU A 78 7.40 -2.93 9.26
C GLU A 78 6.82 -1.96 10.33
N GLY A 79 6.17 -2.48 11.36
CA GLY A 79 5.55 -1.68 12.42
C GLY A 79 4.27 -0.96 11.99
N TYR A 80 3.60 -1.43 10.95
CA TYR A 80 2.26 -1.00 10.56
C TYR A 80 1.19 -1.88 11.20
N ASP A 81 0.05 -1.28 11.50
CA ASP A 81 -1.12 -2.02 11.94
C ASP A 81 -1.64 -2.92 10.81
N THR A 82 -1.88 -4.19 11.15
CA THR A 82 -2.67 -5.14 10.35
C THR A 82 -4.15 -4.76 10.34
N LEU A 83 -4.94 -5.34 9.44
CA LEU A 83 -6.38 -5.11 9.42
C LEU A 83 -7.03 -5.63 10.71
N GLU A 84 -6.62 -6.80 11.18
CA GLU A 84 -7.05 -7.35 12.48
C GLU A 84 -6.75 -6.37 13.64
N GLU A 85 -5.55 -5.77 13.68
CA GLU A 85 -5.18 -4.80 14.72
C GLU A 85 -6.00 -3.50 14.62
N ILE A 86 -6.33 -3.05 13.40
CA ILE A 86 -7.24 -1.92 13.19
C ILE A 86 -8.64 -2.28 13.73
N GLU A 87 -9.18 -3.45 13.40
CA GLU A 87 -10.50 -3.86 13.85
C GLU A 87 -10.58 -3.97 15.38
N ARG A 88 -9.63 -4.67 16.00
CA ARG A 88 -9.52 -4.77 17.47
C ARG A 88 -9.36 -3.41 18.16
N ARG A 89 -8.69 -2.45 17.51
CA ARG A 89 -8.57 -1.07 18.05
C ARG A 89 -9.94 -0.41 18.13
N TYR A 90 -10.78 -0.56 17.10
CA TYR A 90 -12.09 0.08 17.07
C TYR A 90 -13.12 -0.61 17.96
N GLU A 91 -12.97 -1.91 18.24
CA GLU A 91 -13.71 -2.58 19.32
C GLU A 91 -13.47 -1.92 20.68
N ARG A 92 -12.27 -1.36 20.90
CA ARG A 92 -11.84 -0.82 22.19
C ARG A 92 -11.63 0.71 22.19
N ILE A 93 -12.02 1.40 21.13
CA ILE A 93 -11.81 2.85 21.01
C ILE A 93 -12.47 3.59 22.18
N LYS A 94 -11.77 4.58 22.77
CA LYS A 94 -12.30 5.33 23.90
C LYS A 94 -13.28 6.38 23.40
N LEU A 95 -14.36 6.60 24.14
CA LEU A 95 -15.35 7.63 23.83
C LEU A 95 -14.71 9.02 23.61
N ALA A 96 -13.69 9.37 24.40
CA ALA A 96 -12.96 10.62 24.22
C ALA A 96 -12.32 10.76 22.82
N ASP A 97 -11.76 9.67 22.28
CA ASP A 97 -11.16 9.66 20.94
C ASP A 97 -12.24 9.82 19.86
N VAL A 98 -13.39 9.15 20.04
CA VAL A 98 -14.55 9.26 19.14
C VAL A 98 -15.07 10.70 19.12
N LEU A 99 -15.29 11.31 20.29
CA LEU A 99 -15.77 12.69 20.42
C LEU A 99 -14.79 13.70 19.79
N ALA A 100 -13.49 13.48 19.96
CA ALA A 100 -12.47 14.34 19.35
C ALA A 100 -12.53 14.29 17.81
N LYS A 101 -12.90 13.15 17.21
CA LYS A 101 -12.94 12.94 15.75
C LYS A 101 -14.30 13.13 15.10
N ALA A 102 -15.39 13.14 15.88
CA ALA A 102 -16.74 13.40 15.39
C ALA A 102 -16.86 14.83 14.83
N SER A 103 -17.67 15.03 13.79
CA SER A 103 -18.05 16.36 13.34
C SER A 103 -19.10 16.97 14.30
N LYS A 104 -19.33 18.28 14.22
CA LYS A 104 -20.39 18.93 15.01
C LYS A 104 -21.77 18.34 14.69
N ASP A 105 -22.02 18.02 13.43
CA ASP A 105 -23.28 17.45 12.97
C ASP A 105 -23.48 16.02 13.46
N GLU A 106 -22.42 15.20 13.49
CA GLU A 106 -22.47 13.84 14.04
C GLU A 106 -22.78 13.84 15.54
N LEU A 107 -22.24 14.81 16.30
CA LEU A 107 -22.59 14.96 17.71
C LEU A 107 -24.05 15.40 17.90
N GLY A 108 -24.55 16.28 17.03
CA GLY A 108 -25.95 16.69 17.04
C GLY A 108 -26.90 15.53 16.75
N GLN A 109 -26.59 14.72 15.73
CA GLN A 109 -27.36 13.51 15.41
C GLN A 109 -27.37 12.50 16.56
N ALA A 110 -26.22 12.31 17.23
CA ALA A 110 -26.16 11.41 18.39
C ALA A 110 -27.02 11.93 19.57
N LEU A 111 -27.07 13.25 19.78
CA LEU A 111 -27.96 13.85 20.79
C LEU A 111 -29.44 13.71 20.42
N ASP A 112 -29.79 13.89 19.14
CA ASP A 112 -31.14 13.67 18.61
C ASP A 112 -31.58 12.22 18.85
N VAL A 113 -30.72 11.23 18.56
CA VAL A 113 -30.97 9.79 18.80
C VAL A 113 -31.24 9.48 20.27
N LEU A 114 -30.56 10.18 21.18
CA LEU A 114 -30.74 10.03 22.62
C LEU A 114 -31.90 10.87 23.18
N GLY A 115 -32.58 11.66 22.34
CA GLY A 115 -33.67 12.54 22.77
C GLY A 115 -33.21 13.69 23.69
N ILE A 116 -31.95 14.11 23.59
CA ILE A 116 -31.39 15.18 24.42
C ILE A 116 -31.58 16.52 23.71
N GLU A 117 -32.25 17.47 24.37
CA GLU A 117 -32.41 18.81 23.83
C GLU A 117 -31.07 19.56 23.76
N PHE A 118 -30.79 20.15 22.59
CA PHE A 118 -29.61 20.99 22.39
C PHE A 118 -29.89 22.09 21.37
N LYS A 119 -29.04 23.11 21.33
CA LYS A 119 -29.10 24.18 20.32
C LYS A 119 -28.05 23.93 19.26
N ARG A 120 -28.43 23.92 17.97
CA ARG A 120 -27.49 23.78 16.84
C ARG A 120 -26.39 24.85 16.81
N SER A 121 -26.58 25.99 17.47
CA SER A 121 -25.55 27.02 17.62
C SER A 121 -24.44 26.68 18.62
N GLN A 122 -24.63 25.68 19.50
CA GLN A 122 -23.63 25.26 20.48
C GLN A 122 -22.32 24.79 19.83
N THR A 123 -21.21 24.90 20.55
CA THR A 123 -19.90 24.48 20.06
C THR A 123 -19.80 22.95 20.04
N LYS A 124 -18.88 22.41 19.22
CA LYS A 124 -18.60 20.96 19.20
C LYS A 124 -18.27 20.42 20.60
N ALA A 125 -17.49 21.17 21.39
CA ALA A 125 -17.15 20.80 22.76
C ALA A 125 -18.40 20.70 23.65
N ALA A 126 -19.28 21.70 23.60
CA ALA A 126 -20.52 21.70 24.38
C ALA A 126 -21.45 20.52 24.01
N LEU A 127 -21.59 20.18 22.72
CA LEU A 127 -22.34 19.00 22.29
C LEU A 127 -21.70 17.69 22.81
N GLY A 128 -20.37 17.62 22.80
CA GLY A 128 -19.63 16.47 23.34
C GLY A 128 -19.80 16.30 24.84
N GLU A 129 -19.82 17.39 25.61
CA GLU A 129 -20.12 17.36 27.05
C GLU A 129 -21.54 16.88 27.34
N LEU A 130 -22.53 17.31 26.55
CA LEU A 130 -23.91 16.83 26.69
C LEU A 130 -23.99 15.31 26.49
N LEU A 131 -23.31 14.77 25.48
CA LEU A 131 -23.24 13.33 25.24
C LEU A 131 -22.57 12.59 26.40
N GLN A 132 -21.49 13.13 26.99
CA GLN A 132 -20.84 12.50 28.14
C GLN A 132 -21.75 12.40 29.36
N ARG A 133 -22.66 13.37 29.56
CA ARG A 133 -23.64 13.37 30.66
C ARG A 133 -24.76 12.33 30.48
N ALA A 134 -25.04 11.92 29.24
CA ALA A 134 -26.03 10.88 28.92
C ALA A 134 -25.61 9.47 29.41
N GLY A 135 -24.36 9.30 29.85
CA GLY A 135 -23.82 8.01 30.27
C GLY A 135 -23.00 7.36 29.15
N ARG A 136 -21.89 6.72 29.56
CA ARG A 136 -20.83 6.29 28.64
C ARG A 136 -21.26 5.21 27.63
N GLY A 137 -22.15 4.31 28.02
CA GLY A 137 -22.70 3.26 27.15
C GLY A 137 -23.59 3.86 26.05
N GLN A 138 -24.61 4.61 26.45
CA GLN A 138 -25.58 5.25 25.54
C GLN A 138 -24.90 6.22 24.56
N ALA A 139 -23.96 7.03 25.03
CA ALA A 139 -23.19 7.93 24.17
C ALA A 139 -22.33 7.18 23.15
N ARG A 140 -21.76 6.03 23.52
CA ARG A 140 -20.98 5.21 22.60
C ARG A 140 -21.88 4.58 21.54
N ASP A 141 -23.02 4.04 21.94
CA ASP A 141 -23.98 3.40 21.03
C ASP A 141 -24.55 4.42 20.03
N ALA A 142 -24.89 5.63 20.50
CA ALA A 142 -25.33 6.72 19.63
C ALA A 142 -24.25 7.20 18.65
N LEU A 143 -22.97 6.96 18.95
CA LEU A 143 -21.83 7.29 18.10
C LEU A 143 -21.31 6.09 17.28
N ASP A 144 -22.02 4.96 17.24
CA ASP A 144 -21.59 3.77 16.48
C ASP A 144 -21.33 4.10 15.00
N GLY A 145 -22.16 4.95 14.40
CA GLY A 145 -21.94 5.44 13.03
C GLY A 145 -20.60 6.16 12.84
N VAL A 146 -20.16 6.95 13.83
CA VAL A 146 -18.85 7.62 13.83
C VAL A 146 -17.73 6.59 13.97
N VAL A 147 -17.88 5.63 14.88
CA VAL A 147 -16.91 4.54 15.08
C VAL A 147 -16.71 3.75 13.79
N ARG A 148 -17.80 3.36 13.11
CA ARG A 148 -17.76 2.68 11.81
C ARG A 148 -17.05 3.52 10.75
N ARG A 149 -17.40 4.79 10.60
CA ARG A 149 -16.73 5.69 9.63
C ARG A 149 -15.22 5.79 9.86
N LEU A 150 -14.80 5.91 11.12
CA LEU A 150 -13.38 5.99 11.47
C LEU A 150 -12.65 4.68 11.16
N ARG A 151 -13.24 3.54 11.54
CA ARG A 151 -12.75 2.21 11.18
C ARG A 151 -12.60 2.07 9.67
N ASP A 152 -13.65 2.36 8.91
CA ASP A 152 -13.65 2.23 7.45
C ASP A 152 -12.59 3.13 6.80
N GLY A 153 -12.38 4.33 7.36
CA GLY A 153 -11.32 5.23 6.92
C GLY A 153 -9.91 4.68 7.12
N ASP A 154 -9.63 4.05 8.27
CA ASP A 154 -8.32 3.48 8.54
C ASP A 154 -8.09 2.15 7.82
N VAL A 155 -9.12 1.30 7.73
CA VAL A 155 -9.12 0.10 6.88
C VAL A 155 -8.81 0.49 5.44
N ARG A 156 -9.49 1.50 4.89
CA ARG A 156 -9.23 1.99 3.54
C ARG A 156 -7.79 2.46 3.35
N LYS A 157 -7.23 3.23 4.28
CA LYS A 157 -5.82 3.68 4.20
C LYS A 157 -4.84 2.51 4.24
N CYS A 158 -5.11 1.50 5.06
CA CYS A 158 -4.31 0.27 5.11
C CYS A 158 -4.32 -0.43 3.74
N ARG A 159 -5.51 -0.59 3.16
CA ARG A 159 -5.71 -1.19 1.83
C ARG A 159 -5.08 -0.37 0.69
N GLU A 160 -5.10 0.96 0.77
CA GLU A 160 -4.41 1.84 -0.18
C GLU A 160 -2.89 1.64 -0.14
N LYS A 161 -2.31 1.52 1.06
CA LYS A 161 -0.88 1.23 1.23
C LYS A 161 -0.51 -0.17 0.71
N MET A 162 -1.36 -1.17 0.98
CA MET A 162 -1.23 -2.52 0.42
C MET A 162 -1.10 -2.48 -1.09
N ALA A 163 -2.08 -1.85 -1.74
CA ALA A 163 -2.10 -1.75 -3.19
C ALA A 163 -0.84 -1.06 -3.74
N LEU A 164 -0.36 -0.02 -3.05
CA LEU A 164 0.85 0.69 -3.46
C LEU A 164 2.10 -0.20 -3.41
N PHE A 165 2.28 -1.02 -2.38
CA PHE A 165 3.49 -1.85 -2.27
C PHE A 165 3.45 -3.00 -3.27
N ILE A 166 2.27 -3.59 -3.52
CA ILE A 166 2.09 -4.62 -4.55
C ILE A 166 2.45 -4.07 -5.92
N ALA A 167 1.89 -2.91 -6.29
CA ALA A 167 2.19 -2.26 -7.56
C ALA A 167 3.68 -1.90 -7.67
N SER A 168 4.28 -1.41 -6.58
CA SER A 168 5.70 -1.05 -6.53
C SER A 168 6.60 -2.28 -6.69
N ARG A 169 6.31 -3.39 -5.99
CA ARG A 169 7.06 -4.65 -6.11
C ARG A 169 6.94 -5.21 -7.52
N ALA A 170 5.75 -5.26 -8.09
CA ALA A 170 5.53 -5.75 -9.45
C ALA A 170 6.30 -4.91 -10.48
N ALA A 171 6.23 -3.58 -10.38
CA ALA A 171 7.00 -2.69 -11.24
C ALA A 171 8.51 -2.91 -11.08
N SER A 172 9.01 -3.03 -9.85
CA SER A 172 10.44 -3.26 -9.60
C SER A 172 10.92 -4.63 -10.04
N LYS A 173 10.12 -5.69 -9.89
CA LYS A 173 10.41 -7.00 -10.46
C LYS A 173 10.57 -6.93 -11.98
N ALA A 174 9.63 -6.26 -12.66
CA ALA A 174 9.68 -6.10 -14.11
C ALA A 174 10.88 -5.26 -14.58
N ILE A 175 11.16 -4.14 -13.90
CA ILE A 175 12.34 -3.30 -14.18
C ILE A 175 13.62 -4.09 -13.94
N ASN A 176 13.72 -4.86 -12.85
CA ASN A 176 14.90 -5.66 -12.57
C ASN A 176 15.14 -6.75 -13.61
N ALA A 177 14.08 -7.44 -14.06
CA ALA A 177 14.19 -8.42 -15.14
C ALA A 177 14.74 -7.76 -16.42
N LEU A 178 14.16 -6.63 -16.84
CA LEU A 178 14.64 -5.89 -18.01
C LEU A 178 16.10 -5.43 -17.85
N ARG A 179 16.45 -4.87 -16.70
CA ARG A 179 17.79 -4.33 -16.46
C ARG A 179 18.85 -5.43 -16.37
N TYR A 180 18.47 -6.60 -15.86
CA TYR A 180 19.32 -7.77 -15.89
C TYR A 180 19.52 -8.28 -17.32
N GLU A 181 18.46 -8.36 -18.14
CA GLU A 181 18.58 -8.69 -19.56
C GLU A 181 19.52 -7.71 -20.30
N GLN A 182 19.40 -6.41 -20.03
CA GLN A 182 20.28 -5.38 -20.59
C GLN A 182 21.73 -5.53 -20.12
N LEU A 183 21.97 -5.87 -18.85
CA LEU A 183 23.32 -6.10 -18.33
C LEU A 183 24.02 -7.27 -19.04
N LEU A 184 23.26 -8.26 -19.51
CA LEU A 184 23.78 -9.42 -20.24
C LEU A 184 24.03 -9.15 -21.74
N GLN A 185 23.55 -8.02 -22.28
CA GLN A 185 23.72 -7.69 -23.69
C GLN A 185 25.12 -7.09 -23.95
N PRO A 186 25.96 -7.69 -24.83
CA PRO A 186 27.31 -7.22 -25.10
C PRO A 186 27.38 -5.75 -25.52
N ASP A 187 26.48 -5.32 -26.39
CA ASP A 187 26.42 -3.95 -26.89
C ASP A 187 26.05 -2.95 -25.78
N PHE A 188 25.18 -3.34 -24.86
CA PHE A 188 24.75 -2.49 -23.74
C PHE A 188 25.88 -2.28 -22.73
N MET A 189 26.70 -3.31 -22.47
CA MET A 189 27.90 -3.17 -21.63
C MET A 189 28.97 -2.28 -22.28
N ALA A 190 29.08 -2.30 -23.61
CA ALA A 190 30.04 -1.47 -24.33
C ALA A 190 29.68 0.02 -24.30
N HIS A 191 28.39 0.36 -24.23
CA HIS A 191 27.91 1.75 -24.23
C HIS A 191 27.67 2.33 -22.84
N TYR A 192 27.45 1.50 -21.81
CA TYR A 192 27.20 1.93 -20.43
C TYR A 192 28.18 1.27 -19.46
N GLY A 193 29.34 1.92 -19.30
CA GLY A 193 30.45 1.40 -18.50
C GLY A 193 30.22 1.41 -16.98
N GLN A 194 29.18 2.08 -16.50
CA GLN A 194 28.83 2.16 -15.08
C GLN A 194 27.35 1.87 -14.86
N TRP A 195 27.08 1.15 -13.78
CA TRP A 195 25.74 0.82 -13.33
C TRP A 195 25.58 1.32 -11.91
N GLY A 196 24.46 1.98 -11.60
CA GLY A 196 24.12 2.44 -10.27
C GLY A 196 23.00 1.63 -9.61
N PHE A 197 23.10 1.42 -8.29
CA PHE A 197 22.00 0.88 -7.50
C PHE A 197 21.04 2.00 -7.09
N VAL A 198 19.77 1.86 -7.50
CA VAL A 198 18.68 2.78 -7.17
C VAL A 198 17.83 2.14 -6.09
N CYS A 199 17.87 2.70 -4.87
CA CYS A 199 16.92 2.39 -3.82
C CYS A 199 15.93 3.55 -3.70
N HIS A 200 14.64 3.32 -3.96
CA HIS A 200 13.63 4.36 -3.69
C HIS A 200 13.48 4.60 -2.19
N ALA A 201 13.32 5.86 -1.81
CA ALA A 201 13.31 6.28 -0.41
C ALA A 201 11.91 6.23 0.24
N GLU A 202 10.84 6.10 -0.55
CA GLU A 202 9.53 6.61 -0.12
C GLU A 202 8.66 5.70 0.75
N ILE A 203 8.83 4.37 0.78
CA ILE A 203 7.75 3.52 1.36
C ILE A 203 7.97 2.90 2.73
N SER A 204 9.21 2.66 3.13
CA SER A 204 9.63 2.49 4.54
C SER A 204 11.13 2.20 4.57
N GLY A 205 11.95 3.11 4.05
CA GLY A 205 13.40 2.92 3.88
C GLY A 205 14.21 2.75 5.18
N ARG A 206 13.61 2.31 6.29
CA ARG A 206 14.26 1.94 7.55
C ARG A 206 14.89 0.54 7.49
N HIS A 207 14.29 -0.42 6.78
CA HIS A 207 14.74 -1.82 6.81
C HIS A 207 15.27 -2.38 5.49
N CYS A 208 15.26 -1.61 4.39
CA CYS A 208 15.83 -2.08 3.13
C CYS A 208 17.32 -2.43 3.31
N PRO A 209 17.74 -3.70 3.14
CA PRO A 209 19.12 -4.13 3.35
C PRO A 209 20.08 -3.47 2.36
N HIS A 210 19.54 -3.03 1.20
CA HIS A 210 20.31 -2.40 0.13
C HIS A 210 20.37 -0.88 0.20
N LYS A 211 19.84 -0.25 1.26
CA LYS A 211 19.91 1.22 1.43
C LYS A 211 21.34 1.76 1.35
N LYS A 212 22.29 1.01 1.92
CA LYS A 212 23.74 1.34 1.89
C LYS A 212 24.35 1.29 0.48
N LEU A 213 23.65 0.70 -0.49
CA LEU A 213 24.08 0.64 -1.89
C LEU A 213 23.51 1.79 -2.71
N ARG A 214 22.53 2.55 -2.21
CA ARG A 214 21.90 3.66 -2.93
C ARG A 214 22.96 4.65 -3.44
N GLY A 215 22.95 4.91 -4.74
CA GLY A 215 23.87 5.85 -5.38
C GLY A 215 25.28 5.32 -5.60
N LYS A 216 25.61 4.10 -5.14
CA LYS A 216 26.86 3.43 -5.50
C LYS A 216 26.79 3.03 -6.97
N THR A 217 27.88 3.28 -7.68
CA THR A 217 28.10 2.83 -9.06
C THR A 217 29.20 1.79 -9.10
N LEU A 218 29.03 0.80 -9.97
CA LEU A 218 30.04 -0.22 -10.26
C LEU A 218 30.17 -0.39 -11.78
N PRO A 219 31.34 -0.79 -12.28
CA PRO A 219 31.48 -1.28 -13.65
C PRO A 219 30.52 -2.44 -13.95
N ALA A 220 30.08 -2.58 -15.20
CA ALA A 220 29.12 -3.63 -15.59
C ALA A 220 29.57 -5.06 -15.18
N SER A 221 30.86 -5.37 -15.35
CA SER A 221 31.46 -6.66 -14.99
C SER A 221 31.45 -6.94 -13.48
N GLU A 222 31.54 -5.89 -12.66
CA GLU A 222 31.49 -5.98 -11.20
C GLU A 222 30.04 -5.98 -10.70
N ALA A 223 29.17 -5.16 -11.29
CA ALA A 223 27.75 -5.10 -11.01
C ALA A 223 27.07 -6.48 -11.14
N GLN A 224 27.44 -7.25 -12.17
CA GLN A 224 26.94 -8.61 -12.40
C GLN A 224 27.27 -9.58 -11.26
N ARG A 225 28.38 -9.34 -10.53
CA ARG A 225 28.87 -10.21 -9.44
C ARG A 225 28.54 -9.69 -8.04
N ALA A 226 28.55 -8.36 -7.87
CA ALA A 226 28.57 -7.70 -6.56
C ALA A 226 27.20 -7.32 -6.03
N TRP A 227 26.18 -7.20 -6.90
CA TRP A 227 24.83 -6.94 -6.45
C TRP A 227 24.08 -8.24 -6.19
N PRO A 228 23.35 -8.34 -5.06
CA PRO A 228 22.53 -9.52 -4.77
C PRO A 228 21.55 -9.78 -5.90
N GLN A 229 21.16 -11.03 -6.11
CA GLN A 229 20.14 -11.39 -7.10
C GLN A 229 18.94 -10.46 -6.95
N LEU A 230 18.78 -9.56 -7.91
CA LEU A 230 17.58 -8.75 -8.03
C LEU A 230 16.45 -9.70 -8.44
N PRO A 231 15.23 -9.54 -7.89
CA PRO A 231 14.75 -8.40 -7.11
C PRO A 231 14.97 -8.53 -5.59
N CYS A 232 15.07 -7.38 -4.92
CA CYS A 232 15.00 -7.26 -3.47
C CYS A 232 13.73 -7.94 -2.92
N GLN A 233 13.86 -8.88 -1.99
CA GLN A 233 12.72 -9.67 -1.46
C GLN A 233 11.75 -8.86 -0.58
N TRP A 234 12.11 -7.63 -0.20
CA TRP A 234 11.27 -6.74 0.61
C TRP A 234 10.18 -6.09 -0.26
N LEU A 235 8.91 -6.22 0.14
CA LEU A 235 7.75 -5.69 -0.60
C LEU A 235 7.82 -4.17 -0.85
N THR A 236 8.45 -3.41 0.04
CA THR A 236 8.63 -1.95 -0.06
C THR A 236 9.87 -1.53 -0.86
N CYS A 237 10.73 -2.48 -1.20
CA CYS A 237 12.00 -2.22 -1.81
C CYS A 237 11.87 -2.15 -3.33
N ALA A 238 11.71 -0.94 -3.85
CA ALA A 238 11.79 -0.69 -5.29
C ALA A 238 13.24 -0.66 -5.83
N GLY A 239 14.12 -1.42 -5.17
CA GLY A 239 15.54 -1.51 -5.48
C GLY A 239 15.74 -2.03 -6.90
N HIS A 240 16.41 -1.26 -7.74
CA HIS A 240 16.80 -1.71 -9.07
C HIS A 240 18.15 -1.18 -9.49
N ILE A 241 18.72 -1.81 -10.50
CA ILE A 241 19.96 -1.35 -11.12
C ILE A 241 19.64 -0.54 -12.37
N SER A 242 20.41 0.51 -12.61
CA SER A 242 20.26 1.33 -13.80
C SER A 242 21.63 1.63 -14.36
N ALA A 243 21.74 1.60 -15.69
CA ALA A 243 22.87 2.22 -16.38
C ALA A 243 23.00 3.69 -15.94
N ARG A 244 24.24 4.16 -15.84
CA ARG A 244 24.61 5.53 -15.45
C ARG A 244 25.50 6.16 -16.50
#